data_AF-A0A7V3HBX1-F1
#
_entry.id   AF-A0A7V3HBX1-F1
#
_cell.length_a   1.000
_cell.length_b   1.000
_cell.length_c   1.000
_cell.angle_alpha   90.00
_cell.angle_beta   90.00
_cell.angle_gamma   90.00
#
_symmetry.space_group_name_H-M   'P 1'
#
loop_
_entity.id
_entity.type
_entity.pdbx_description
1 polymer ?
#
loop_
_entity_poly.entity_id
_entity_poly.type
_entity_poly.pdbx_seq_one_letter_code
_entity_poly.pdbx_strand_id
1 'polypeptide(L)'
;MIFSWRKPLKNTEMLIAPFPQIRRQHNIIRSFNLAVVSSTQQLEEIRIFVKWLMRQENVNYFLKSFSAFSPFKKTLLEEFEKKEYRGYGEIFSTAKTTPNFSVYPSFEKMFSQDMKSIAINILRGEYRREDLIKKMTIIKGECDYLLSIY
;
A
#
# COMPACT_ATOMS: atom_id res chain seq x y z
N MET A 1 -6.94 -6.43 -5.65
CA MET A 1 -5.66 -7.15 -5.79
C MET A 1 -4.76 -6.66 -4.67
N ILE A 2 -3.92 -7.45 -4.01
CA ILE A 2 -3.14 -7.03 -2.81
C ILE A 2 -1.72 -7.52 -2.96
N PHE A 3 -0.74 -6.61 -2.89
CA PHE A 3 0.67 -6.91 -3.12
C PHE A 3 1.54 -6.00 -2.26
N SER A 4 2.19 -6.57 -1.24
CA SER A 4 3.21 -5.87 -0.45
C SER A 4 4.61 -6.22 -0.96
N TRP A 5 5.54 -5.26 -0.87
CA TRP A 5 6.93 -5.45 -1.26
C TRP A 5 7.64 -6.42 -0.29
N ARG A 6 8.37 -7.38 -0.84
CA ARG A 6 9.39 -8.18 -0.18
C ARG A 6 10.74 -7.69 -0.70
N LYS A 7 11.64 -7.24 0.17
CA LYS A 7 13.05 -7.21 -0.22
C LYS A 7 13.54 -8.66 -0.27
N PRO A 8 14.32 -9.09 -1.27
CA PRO A 8 15.01 -10.37 -1.19
C PRO A 8 15.97 -10.32 0.00
N LEU A 9 15.55 -10.90 1.12
CA LEU A 9 16.38 -11.03 2.31
C LEU A 9 17.41 -12.11 2.01
N LYS A 10 18.61 -11.69 1.57
CA LYS A 10 19.75 -12.60 1.49
C LYS A 10 20.10 -13.08 2.90
N ASN A 11 19.77 -14.34 3.19
CA ASN A 11 20.39 -15.23 4.17
C ASN A 11 21.01 -14.58 5.41
N THR A 12 20.27 -13.69 6.06
CA THR A 12 20.64 -13.05 7.31
C THR A 12 19.53 -13.33 8.31
N GLU A 13 19.90 -13.65 9.55
CA GLU A 13 19.03 -14.07 10.64
C GLU A 13 18.06 -12.96 11.11
N MET A 14 17.63 -12.05 10.24
CA MET A 14 16.71 -10.97 10.55
C MET A 14 15.38 -11.52 11.05
N LEU A 15 15.01 -11.10 12.26
CA LEU A 15 13.69 -11.34 12.82
C LEU A 15 12.75 -10.26 12.27
N ILE A 16 11.68 -10.71 11.64
CA ILE A 16 10.59 -9.83 11.20
C ILE A 16 9.76 -9.51 12.44
N ALA A 17 9.66 -8.23 12.77
CA ALA A 17 8.85 -7.73 13.87
C ALA A 17 7.95 -6.58 13.37
N PRO A 18 6.75 -6.43 13.95
CA PRO A 18 5.91 -5.26 13.68
C PRO A 18 6.62 -3.98 14.15
N PHE A 19 6.28 -2.85 13.53
CA PHE A 19 6.85 -1.57 13.94
C PHE A 19 6.48 -1.26 15.40
N PRO A 20 7.45 -0.95 16.28
CA PRO A 20 7.19 -0.81 17.71
C PRO A 20 6.27 0.38 18.00
N GLN A 21 5.49 0.26 19.08
CA GLN A 21 4.66 1.32 19.67
C GLN A 21 3.49 1.88 18.83
N ILE A 22 3.23 1.32 17.64
CA ILE A 22 2.03 1.65 16.88
C ILE A 22 0.91 0.68 17.29
N ARG A 23 0.04 1.09 18.23
CA ARG A 23 -1.20 0.35 18.55
C ARG A 23 -2.23 0.51 17.43
N ARG A 24 -1.96 -0.09 16.28
CA ARG A 24 -2.95 -0.20 15.18
C ARG A 24 -3.73 -1.48 15.35
N GLN A 25 -5.06 -1.39 15.29
CA GLN A 25 -5.93 -2.58 15.20
C GLN A 25 -5.74 -3.36 13.90
N HIS A 26 -5.19 -2.71 12.85
CA HIS A 26 -5.05 -3.29 11.52
C HIS A 26 -3.72 -2.89 10.90
N ASN A 27 -3.09 -3.82 10.19
CA ASN A 27 -1.90 -3.53 9.39
C ASN A 27 -2.30 -2.98 8.03
N ILE A 28 -1.61 -1.92 7.59
CA ILE A 28 -1.86 -1.34 6.27
C ILE A 28 -1.06 -2.13 5.25
N ILE A 29 -1.75 -2.70 4.27
CA ILE A 29 -1.13 -3.38 3.14
C ILE A 29 -1.41 -2.59 1.87
N ARG A 30 -0.37 -2.37 1.06
CA ARG A 30 -0.50 -1.76 -0.26
C ARG A 30 -0.83 -2.81 -1.30
N SER A 31 -1.44 -2.36 -2.39
CA SER A 31 -1.69 -3.18 -3.55
C SER A 31 -1.21 -2.48 -4.82
N PHE A 32 -0.81 -3.27 -5.80
CA PHE A 32 -0.82 -2.81 -7.18
C PHE A 32 -2.19 -3.14 -7.76
N ASN A 33 -2.90 -2.10 -8.15
CA ASN A 33 -4.18 -2.22 -8.83
C ASN A 33 -3.94 -2.08 -10.32
N LEU A 34 -4.64 -2.89 -11.12
CA LEU A 34 -4.73 -2.71 -12.56
C LEU A 34 -5.97 -1.87 -12.85
N ALA A 35 -5.80 -0.83 -13.66
CA ALA A 35 -6.89 0.01 -14.13
C ALA A 35 -7.00 -0.12 -15.65
N VAL A 36 -8.23 -0.22 -16.13
CA VAL A 36 -8.55 -0.17 -17.56
C VAL A 36 -9.11 1.21 -17.85
N VAL A 37 -8.55 1.89 -18.85
CA VAL A 37 -9.02 3.21 -19.26
C VAL A 37 -10.36 3.06 -19.98
N SER A 38 -11.37 3.85 -19.57
CA SER A 38 -12.72 3.76 -20.10
C SER A 38 -12.85 4.12 -21.59
N SER A 39 -11.91 4.90 -22.12
CA SER A 39 -11.89 5.32 -23.53
C SER A 39 -11.33 4.27 -24.49
N THR A 40 -11.03 3.06 -24.03
CA THR A 40 -10.46 2.01 -24.88
C THR A 40 -11.50 1.43 -25.83
N GLN A 41 -11.12 1.28 -27.10
CA GLN A 41 -11.95 0.63 -28.12
C GLN A 41 -11.75 -0.90 -28.14
N GLN A 42 -10.72 -1.42 -27.46
CA GLN A 42 -10.28 -2.82 -27.49
C GLN A 42 -10.65 -3.56 -26.19
N LEU A 43 -11.93 -3.45 -25.79
CA LEU A 43 -12.39 -4.00 -24.51
C LEU A 43 -12.28 -5.54 -24.46
N GLU A 44 -12.52 -6.23 -25.58
CA GLU A 44 -12.47 -7.69 -25.61
C GLU A 44 -11.04 -8.23 -25.51
N GLU A 45 -10.08 -7.59 -26.17
CA GLU A 45 -8.66 -7.93 -26.05
C GLU A 45 -8.17 -7.71 -24.63
N ILE A 46 -8.57 -6.59 -24.01
CA ILE A 46 -8.23 -6.29 -22.61
C ILE A 46 -8.86 -7.34 -21.69
N ARG A 47 -10.11 -7.75 -21.94
CA ARG A 47 -10.77 -8.79 -21.15
C ARG A 47 -10.03 -10.13 -21.26
N ILE A 48 -9.62 -10.52 -22.46
CA ILE A 48 -8.83 -11.74 -22.69
C ILE A 48 -7.51 -11.66 -21.93
N PHE A 49 -6.81 -10.52 -22.04
CA PHE A 49 -5.57 -10.28 -21.33
C PHE A 49 -5.74 -10.34 -19.81
N VAL A 50 -6.73 -9.65 -19.25
CA VAL A 50 -7.01 -9.68 -17.80
C VAL A 50 -7.33 -11.10 -17.35
N LYS A 51 -8.15 -11.85 -18.11
CA LYS A 51 -8.47 -13.25 -17.79
C LYS A 51 -7.24 -14.14 -17.82
N TRP A 52 -6.32 -13.92 -18.77
CA TRP A 52 -5.03 -14.61 -18.81
C TRP A 52 -4.17 -14.22 -17.61
N LEU A 53 -3.98 -12.93 -17.36
CA LEU A 53 -3.14 -12.40 -16.29
C LEU A 53 -3.59 -12.88 -14.91
N MET A 54 -4.91 -12.96 -14.67
CA MET A 54 -5.50 -13.38 -13.40
C MET A 54 -5.36 -14.88 -13.09
N ARG A 55 -4.82 -15.69 -14.01
CA ARG A 55 -4.46 -17.08 -13.71
C ARG A 55 -3.38 -17.11 -12.63
N GLN A 56 -3.51 -18.00 -11.66
CA GLN A 56 -2.62 -18.08 -10.50
C GLN A 56 -1.14 -18.17 -10.89
N GLU A 57 -0.82 -18.98 -11.91
CA GLU A 57 0.54 -19.14 -12.44
C GLU A 57 1.13 -17.83 -12.96
N ASN A 58 0.35 -17.08 -13.75
CA ASN A 58 0.78 -15.83 -14.37
C ASN A 58 0.96 -14.72 -13.33
N VAL A 59 0.02 -14.60 -12.40
CA VAL A 59 0.13 -13.67 -11.26
C VAL A 59 1.37 -14.00 -10.44
N ASN A 60 1.58 -15.26 -10.07
CA ASN A 60 2.74 -15.64 -9.24
C ASN A 60 4.06 -15.43 -9.97
N TYR A 61 4.11 -15.71 -11.28
CA TYR A 61 5.28 -15.42 -12.11
C TYR A 61 5.61 -13.93 -12.11
N PHE A 62 4.60 -13.09 -12.38
CA PHE A 62 4.73 -11.63 -12.34
C PHE A 62 5.22 -11.15 -10.97
N LEU A 63 4.63 -11.62 -9.87
CA LEU A 63 4.98 -11.15 -8.52
C LEU A 63 6.38 -11.52 -8.08
N LYS A 64 6.88 -12.68 -8.50
CA LYS A 64 8.27 -13.07 -8.24
C LYS A 64 9.24 -12.05 -8.86
N SER A 65 8.96 -11.53 -10.05
CA SER A 65 9.78 -10.50 -10.69
C SER A 65 9.82 -9.18 -9.92
N PHE A 66 8.73 -8.83 -9.21
CA PHE A 66 8.65 -7.61 -8.39
C PHE A 66 8.99 -7.85 -6.92
N SER A 67 9.39 -9.08 -6.56
CA SER A 67 9.54 -9.49 -5.16
C SER A 67 8.30 -9.10 -4.34
N ALA A 68 7.10 -9.43 -4.79
CA ALA A 68 5.85 -9.09 -4.12
C ALA A 68 5.15 -10.35 -3.58
N PHE A 69 4.35 -10.18 -2.53
CA PHE A 69 3.59 -11.31 -1.96
C PHE A 69 2.44 -11.76 -2.86
N SER A 70 2.24 -13.08 -2.95
CA SER A 70 1.08 -13.64 -3.65
C SER A 70 -0.24 -13.25 -2.96
N PRO A 71 -1.28 -12.85 -3.73
CA PRO A 71 -2.61 -12.58 -3.19
C PRO A 71 -3.36 -13.89 -2.90
N PHE A 72 -2.85 -15.03 -3.38
CA PHE A 72 -3.46 -16.34 -3.16
C PHE A 72 -2.95 -16.92 -1.85
N LYS A 73 -3.85 -17.10 -0.87
CA LYS A 73 -3.52 -17.63 0.46
C LYS A 73 -2.70 -18.93 0.39
N LYS A 74 -3.06 -19.84 -0.52
CA LYS A 74 -2.36 -21.12 -0.68
C LYS A 74 -0.89 -20.92 -1.09
N THR A 75 -0.65 -20.15 -2.16
CA THR A 75 0.73 -19.83 -2.60
C THR A 75 1.49 -19.06 -1.53
N LEU A 76 0.84 -18.10 -0.87
CA LEU A 76 1.45 -17.34 0.22
C LEU A 76 1.95 -18.25 1.35
N LEU A 77 1.16 -19.25 1.74
CA LEU A 77 1.55 -20.24 2.78
C LEU A 77 2.68 -21.16 2.33
N GLU A 78 2.74 -21.50 1.05
CA GLU A 78 3.79 -22.34 0.47
C GLU A 78 5.13 -21.59 0.31
N GLU A 79 5.07 -20.28 0.04
CA GLU A 79 6.26 -19.43 -0.15
C GLU A 79 6.92 -18.98 1.15
N PHE A 80 6.24 -19.11 2.29
CA PHE A 80 6.79 -18.74 3.59
C PHE A 80 7.52 -19.89 4.27
N GLU A 81 8.76 -19.64 4.68
CA GLU A 81 9.38 -20.44 5.73
C GLU A 81 8.61 -20.24 7.06
N LYS A 82 8.56 -21.26 7.92
CA LYS A 82 7.83 -21.19 9.22
C LYS A 82 8.18 -19.95 10.05
N LYS A 83 9.42 -19.47 9.97
CA LYS A 83 9.92 -18.27 10.67
C LYS A 83 9.37 -16.98 10.08
N GLU A 84 9.29 -16.86 8.75
CA GLU A 84 8.71 -15.70 8.06
C GLU A 84 7.19 -15.65 8.26
N TYR A 85 6.51 -16.80 8.24
CA TYR A 85 5.07 -16.89 8.50
C TYR A 85 4.71 -16.40 9.90
N ARG A 86 5.59 -16.59 10.90
CA ARG A 86 5.33 -16.09 12.26
C ARG A 86 5.26 -14.56 12.33
N GLY A 87 6.08 -13.86 11.55
CA GLY A 87 6.08 -12.40 11.49
C GLY A 87 5.02 -11.85 10.53
N TYR A 88 4.98 -12.36 9.30
CA TYR A 88 4.06 -11.87 8.28
C TYR A 88 2.63 -12.38 8.44
N GLY A 89 2.41 -13.56 9.03
CA GLY A 89 1.10 -14.16 9.21
C GLY A 89 0.17 -13.29 10.06
N GLU A 90 0.69 -12.66 11.12
CA GLU A 90 -0.06 -11.70 11.95
C GLU A 90 -0.37 -10.40 11.19
N ILE A 91 0.57 -9.95 10.34
CA ILE A 91 0.38 -8.77 9.49
C ILE A 91 -0.74 -9.02 8.47
N PHE A 92 -0.74 -10.19 7.83
CA PHE A 92 -1.75 -10.56 6.85
C PHE A 92 -3.12 -10.88 7.46
N SER A 93 -3.17 -11.46 8.66
CA SER A 93 -4.45 -11.78 9.32
C SER A 93 -5.24 -10.55 9.76
N THR A 94 -4.53 -9.46 10.07
CA THR A 94 -5.11 -8.17 10.49
C THR A 94 -5.03 -7.10 9.40
N ALA A 95 -4.68 -7.51 8.17
CA ALA A 95 -4.49 -6.60 7.07
C ALA A 95 -5.77 -5.87 6.67
N LYS A 96 -5.67 -4.56 6.48
CA LYS A 96 -6.64 -3.78 5.71
C LYS A 96 -5.95 -3.16 4.52
N THR A 97 -6.55 -3.35 3.35
CA THR A 97 -6.22 -2.54 2.18
C THR A 97 -6.64 -1.12 2.45
N THR A 98 -5.82 -0.16 2.02
CA THR A 98 -6.28 1.22 1.91
C THR A 98 -7.53 1.20 1.03
N PRO A 99 -8.66 1.78 1.46
CA PRO A 99 -9.83 1.84 0.60
C PRO A 99 -9.42 2.53 -0.69
N ASN A 100 -10.01 2.11 -1.80
CA ASN A 100 -9.79 2.72 -3.11
C ASN A 100 -10.54 4.06 -3.15
N PHE A 101 -10.28 4.94 -2.19
CA PHE A 101 -10.65 6.33 -2.29
C PHE A 101 -9.87 6.88 -3.49
N SER A 102 -10.53 7.65 -4.33
CA SER A 102 -9.85 8.49 -5.32
C SER A 102 -9.03 9.52 -4.56
N VAL A 103 -7.88 9.08 -4.05
CA VAL A 103 -6.93 9.96 -3.44
C VAL A 103 -6.23 10.63 -4.61
N TYR A 104 -6.65 11.86 -4.88
CA TYR A 104 -6.04 12.65 -5.94
C TYR A 104 -4.52 12.63 -5.74
N PRO A 105 -3.71 12.35 -6.78
CA PRO A 105 -2.25 12.33 -6.65
C PRO A 105 -1.69 13.62 -6.04
N SER A 106 -2.41 14.74 -6.21
CA SER A 106 -2.16 16.01 -5.54
C SER A 106 -2.28 15.91 -4.01
N PHE A 107 -3.34 15.28 -3.47
CA PHE A 107 -3.48 15.06 -2.03
C PHE A 107 -2.33 14.24 -1.46
N GLU A 108 -1.98 13.10 -2.07
CA GLU A 108 -0.91 12.25 -1.54
C GLU A 108 0.40 13.01 -1.46
N LYS A 109 0.70 13.80 -2.50
CA LYS A 109 1.88 14.65 -2.56
C LYS A 109 1.86 15.74 -1.49
N MET A 110 0.76 16.49 -1.37
CA MET A 110 0.61 17.55 -0.37
C MET A 110 0.72 17.00 1.05
N PHE A 111 -0.02 15.93 1.34
CA PHE A 111 0.00 15.26 2.63
C PHE A 111 1.39 14.72 2.98
N SER A 112 2.08 14.09 2.02
CA SER A 112 3.45 13.58 2.22
C SER A 112 4.44 14.70 2.52
N GLN A 113 4.37 15.82 1.78
CA GLN A 113 5.24 16.98 1.98
C GLN A 113 5.03 17.61 3.34
N ASP A 114 3.78 17.82 3.75
CA ASP A 114 3.46 18.42 5.03
C ASP A 114 3.83 17.53 6.21
N MET A 115 3.53 16.24 6.14
CA MET A 115 3.93 15.28 7.17
C MET A 115 5.45 15.16 7.30
N LYS A 116 6.18 15.22 6.18
CA LYS A 116 7.66 15.27 6.20
C LYS A 116 8.17 16.51 6.93
N SER A 117 7.61 17.67 6.63
CA SER A 117 7.96 18.93 7.30
C SER A 117 7.67 18.86 8.81
N ILE A 118 6.50 18.33 9.20
CA ILE A 118 6.15 18.16 10.62
C ILE A 118 7.10 17.20 11.33
N ALA A 119 7.46 16.09 10.69
CA ALA A 119 8.42 15.14 11.25
C ALA A 119 9.78 15.79 11.50
N ILE A 120 10.25 16.64 10.57
CA ILE A 120 11.51 17.41 10.75
C ILE A 120 11.38 18.38 11.93
N ASN A 121 10.27 19.10 12.06
CA ASN A 121 10.05 20.03 13.18
C ASN A 121 10.01 19.31 14.53
N ILE A 122 9.40 18.11 14.60
CA ILE A 122 9.42 17.26 15.80
C ILE A 122 10.86 16.91 16.18
N LEU A 123 11.67 16.47 15.21
CA LEU A 123 13.08 16.10 15.45
C LEU A 123 13.92 17.29 15.94
N ARG A 124 13.55 18.52 15.57
CA ARG A 124 14.22 19.76 16.00
C ARG A 124 13.69 20.32 17.33
N GLY A 125 12.64 19.73 17.91
CA GLY A 125 11.97 20.31 19.07
C GLY A 125 11.16 21.57 18.78
N GLU A 126 10.93 21.88 17.50
CA GLU A 126 10.21 23.07 17.02
C GLU A 126 8.73 22.78 16.73
N TYR A 127 8.24 21.59 17.10
CA TYR A 127 6.87 21.18 16.83
C TYR A 127 5.86 22.03 17.60
N ARG A 128 4.92 22.60 16.85
CA ARG A 128 3.72 23.26 17.37
C ARG A 128 2.50 22.56 16.82
N ARG A 129 1.53 22.27 17.70
CA ARG A 129 0.30 21.58 17.32
C ARG A 129 -0.53 22.41 16.35
N GLU A 130 -0.48 23.73 16.51
CA GLU A 130 -1.19 24.71 15.70
C GLU A 130 -0.74 24.66 14.24
N ASP A 131 0.55 24.45 13.99
CA ASP A 131 1.11 24.33 12.63
C ASP A 131 0.58 23.07 11.92
N LEU A 132 0.48 21.95 12.65
CA LEU A 132 -0.12 20.73 12.12
C LEU A 132 -1.61 20.94 11.81
N ILE A 133 -2.37 21.53 12.73
CA ILE A 133 -3.81 21.80 12.53
C ILE A 133 -4.00 22.68 11.30
N LYS A 134 -3.24 23.77 11.18
CA LYS A 134 -3.32 24.69 10.03
C LYS A 134 -3.08 23.97 8.70
N LYS A 135 -2.02 23.16 8.61
CA LYS A 135 -1.71 22.37 7.41
C LYS A 135 -2.82 21.36 7.08
N MET A 136 -3.33 20.65 8.10
CA MET A 136 -4.42 19.69 7.90
C MET A 136 -5.72 20.37 7.45
N THR A 137 -6.02 21.57 7.93
CA THR A 137 -7.18 22.35 7.48
C THR A 137 -7.06 22.75 6.02
N ILE A 138 -5.88 23.17 5.56
CA ILE A 138 -5.63 23.50 4.15
C ILE A 138 -5.84 22.25 3.28
N ILE A 139 -5.21 21.13 3.64
CA ILE A 139 -5.36 19.87 2.90
C ILE A 139 -6.82 19.43 2.85
N LYS A 140 -7.56 19.56 3.96
CA LYS A 140 -8.99 19.25 4.00
C LYS A 140 -9.78 20.15 3.03
N GLY A 141 -9.53 21.46 3.03
CA GLY A 141 -10.19 22.40 2.12
C GLY A 141 -9.94 22.05 0.65
N GLU A 142 -8.71 21.70 0.29
CA GLU A 142 -8.36 21.25 -1.06
C GLU A 142 -9.05 19.93 -1.44
N CYS A 143 -9.15 18.98 -0.50
CA CYS A 143 -9.92 17.75 -0.71
C CYS A 143 -11.40 18.03 -0.94
N ASP A 144 -12.01 18.84 -0.08
CA ASP A 144 -13.43 19.19 -0.16
C ASP A 144 -13.72 19.92 -1.48
N TYR A 145 -12.82 20.79 -1.93
CA TYR A 145 -12.90 21.44 -3.24
C TYR A 145 -12.83 20.43 -4.39
N LEU A 146 -11.83 19.56 -4.40
CA LEU A 146 -11.69 18.54 -5.45
C LEU A 146 -12.91 17.62 -5.48
N LEU A 147 -13.42 17.16 -4.34
CA LEU A 147 -14.62 16.34 -4.25
C LEU A 147 -15.90 17.07 -4.71
N SER A 148 -15.93 18.39 -4.69
CA SER A 148 -17.08 19.17 -5.16
C SER A 148 -17.13 19.34 -6.70
N ILE A 149 -16.00 19.16 -7.37
CA ILE A 149 -15.86 19.35 -8.83
C ILE A 149 -16.15 18.05 -9.60
N TYR A 150 -16.00 16.90 -8.95
CA TYR A 150 -16.24 15.56 -9.52
C TYR A 150 -17.58 15.00 -9.09
#